data_AF-A0A1G8GWZ6-F1
#
_entry.id   AF-A0A1G8GWZ6-F1
#
_cell.length_a   1.000
_cell.length_b   1.000
_cell.length_c   1.000
_cell.angle_alpha   90.00
_cell.angle_beta   90.00
_cell.angle_gamma   90.00
#
_symmetry.space_group_name_H-M   'P 1'
#
loop_
_entity.id
_entity.type
_entity.pdbx_description
1 polymer ?
#
loop_
_entity_poly.entity_id
_entity_poly.type
_entity_poly.pdbx_seq_one_letter_code
_entity_poly.pdbx_strand_id
1 'polypeptide(L)'
;MAITFSETAREKLRDLTLAEGHVLRIDADMAGGCGISMSCTLKQDEPRRMDKVLECDGISIHIDSFTERYLDSDTHIDYTEEGLIIEGQDFSSSCSFDM
;
A
#
# COMPACT_ATOMS: atom_id res chain seq x y z
N MET A 1 1.82 1.73 -14.07
CA MET A 1 1.79 2.02 -12.63
C MET A 1 3.16 2.55 -12.24
N ALA A 2 3.20 3.79 -11.77
CA ALA A 2 4.37 4.43 -11.20
C ALA A 2 4.12 4.61 -9.70
N ILE A 3 5.08 4.20 -8.87
CA ILE A 3 5.07 4.48 -7.43
C ILE A 3 6.11 5.56 -7.19
N THR A 4 5.69 6.63 -6.53
CA THR A 4 6.59 7.67 -6.04
C THR A 4 6.52 7.74 -4.52
N PHE A 5 7.60 8.22 -3.92
CA PHE A 5 7.71 8.35 -2.47
C PHE A 5 7.95 9.80 -2.11
N SER A 6 7.36 10.25 -1.01
CA SER A 6 7.76 11.51 -0.38
C SER A 6 9.21 11.45 0.09
N GLU A 7 9.81 12.60 0.40
CA GLU A 7 11.17 12.65 0.94
C GLU A 7 11.28 11.89 2.26
N THR A 8 10.33 12.11 3.17
CA THR A 8 10.29 11.44 4.47
C THR A 8 10.10 9.93 4.34
N ALA A 9 9.25 9.47 3.42
CA ALA A 9 9.09 8.04 3.15
C ALA A 9 10.38 7.41 2.61
N ARG A 10 11.10 8.09 1.71
CA ARG A 10 12.39 7.61 1.19
C ARG A 10 13.44 7.49 2.28
N GLU A 11 13.55 8.48 3.16
CA GLU A 11 14.49 8.43 4.29
C GLU A 11 14.18 7.25 5.20
N LYS A 12 12.91 7.06 5.56
CA LYS A 12 12.48 5.95 6.41
C LYS A 12 12.71 4.58 5.77
N LEU A 13 12.44 4.46 4.47
CA LEU A 13 12.66 3.22 3.72
C LEU A 13 14.15 2.90 3.53
N ARG A 14 15.03 3.90 3.44
CA ARG A 14 16.49 3.70 3.39
C ARG A 14 17.05 3.15 4.69
N ASP A 15 16.53 3.63 5.82
CA ASP A 15 16.93 3.16 7.14
C ASP A 15 16.22 1.86 7.57
N LEU A 16 15.23 1.42 6.78
CA LEU A 16 14.44 0.24 7.08
C LEU A 16 15.27 -1.03 6.88
N THR A 17 15.48 -1.76 7.97
CA THR A 17 15.99 -3.14 7.88
C THR A 17 14.81 -4.10 7.79
N LEU A 18 14.80 -4.94 6.76
CA LEU A 18 13.81 -6.00 6.62
C LEU A 18 14.17 -7.17 7.53
N ALA A 19 13.16 -7.74 8.19
CA ALA A 19 13.33 -9.02 8.87
C ALA A 19 13.75 -10.11 7.88
N GLU A 20 14.50 -11.11 8.35
CA GLU A 20 14.95 -12.21 7.49
C GLU A 20 13.73 -12.90 6.84
N GLY A 21 13.81 -13.12 5.53
CA GLY A 21 12.71 -13.70 4.74
C GLY A 21 11.51 -12.78 4.48
N HIS A 22 11.52 -11.53 4.97
CA HIS A 22 10.45 -10.56 4.72
C HIS A 22 10.78 -9.64 3.54
N VAL A 23 9.72 -9.13 2.92
CA VAL A 23 9.76 -8.17 1.82
C VAL A 23 8.86 -6.99 2.15
N LEU A 24 9.09 -5.85 1.48
CA LEU A 24 8.14 -4.75 1.49
C LEU A 24 6.95 -5.11 0.62
N ARG A 25 5.74 -5.00 1.18
CA ARG A 25 4.51 -5.40 0.52
C ARG A 25 3.43 -4.33 0.68
N ILE A 26 2.77 -3.99 -0.42
CA ILE A 26 1.49 -3.27 -0.38
C ILE A 26 0.36 -4.30 -0.24
N ASP A 27 -0.51 -4.12 0.75
CA ASP A 27 -1.73 -4.91 0.93
C ASP A 27 -2.93 -3.97 1.03
N ALA A 28 -4.07 -4.41 0.49
CA ALA A 28 -5.35 -3.75 0.72
C ALA A 28 -5.97 -4.27 2.02
N ASP A 29 -6.23 -3.36 2.95
CA ASP A 29 -6.97 -3.60 4.18
C ASP A 29 -8.43 -3.17 3.98
N MET A 30 -9.34 -4.13 4.08
CA MET A 30 -10.79 -3.87 4.01
C MET A 30 -11.37 -3.87 5.41
N ALA A 31 -11.91 -2.73 5.84
CA ALA A 31 -12.70 -2.62 7.06
C ALA A 31 -14.20 -2.50 6.72
N GLY A 32 -15.06 -3.17 7.49
CA GLY A 32 -16.48 -3.31 7.18
C GLY A 32 -17.41 -3.11 8.37
N GLY A 33 -18.41 -2.24 8.15
CA GLY A 33 -19.58 -2.01 9.01
C GLY A 33 -20.83 -1.74 8.16
N CYS A 34 -21.51 -0.60 8.36
CA CYS A 34 -22.62 -0.14 7.48
C CYS A 34 -22.15 0.39 6.10
N GLY A 35 -20.84 0.37 5.87
CA GLY A 35 -20.18 0.64 4.59
C GLY A 35 -18.90 -0.19 4.51
N ILE A 36 -18.36 -0.31 3.29
CA ILE A 36 -17.05 -0.91 3.05
C ILE A 36 -16.08 0.24 2.87
N SER A 37 -15.06 0.28 3.72
CA SER A 37 -13.89 1.15 3.55
C SER A 37 -12.69 0.29 3.18
N MET A 38 -11.99 0.67 2.13
CA MET A 38 -10.72 0.07 1.75
C MET A 38 -9.61 1.10 1.90
N SER A 39 -8.50 0.69 2.49
CA SER A 39 -7.24 1.42 2.50
C SER A 39 -6.10 0.50 2.04
N CYS A 40 -5.01 1.08 1.55
CA CYS A 40 -3.81 0.32 1.21
C CYS A 40 -2.67 0.71 2.14
N THR A 41 -1.91 -0.28 2.61
CA THR A 41 -0.81 -0.09 3.56
C THR A 41 0.46 -0.72 3.03
N LEU A 42 1.63 -0.15 3.36
CA LEU A 42 2.94 -0.71 3.06
C LEU A 42 3.53 -1.34 4.33
N LYS A 43 3.75 -2.65 4.31
CA LYS A 43 4.20 -3.44 5.47
C LYS A 43 5.36 -4.37 5.13
N GLN A 44 6.03 -4.88 6.16
CA GLN A 44 6.95 -6.02 6.03
C GLN A 44 6.15 -7.31 6.18
N ASP A 45 6.22 -8.20 5.20
CA ASP A 45 5.51 -9.48 5.21
C ASP A 45 6.32 -10.55 4.45
N GLU A 46 5.94 -11.81 4.56
CA GLU A 46 6.54 -12.88 3.76
C GLU A 46 6.16 -12.71 2.27
N PRO A 47 7.09 -13.00 1.33
CA PRO A 47 6.78 -12.96 -0.10
C PRO A 47 5.74 -14.02 -0.46
N ARG A 48 4.71 -13.63 -1.22
CA ARG A 48 3.68 -14.58 -1.68
C ARG A 48 3.98 -15.01 -3.12
N ARG A 49 3.69 -16.26 -3.45
CA ARG A 49 4.02 -16.87 -4.76
C ARG A 49 3.48 -16.12 -5.98
N MET A 50 2.37 -15.40 -5.82
CA MET A 50 1.68 -14.71 -6.92
C MET A 50 1.90 -13.19 -6.86
N ASP A 51 2.87 -12.73 -6.08
CA ASP A 51 3.21 -11.33 -6.04
C ASP A 51 3.88 -10.89 -7.32
N LYS A 52 3.47 -9.71 -7.76
CA LYS A 52 4.22 -8.90 -8.70
C LYS A 52 5.26 -8.11 -7.90
N VAL A 53 6.48 -8.05 -8.42
CA VAL A 53 7.55 -7.23 -7.86
C VAL A 53 7.68 -5.96 -8.69
N LEU A 54 7.58 -4.82 -8.02
CA LEU A 54 7.72 -3.49 -8.59
C LEU A 54 9.04 -2.89 -8.09
N GLU A 55 9.90 -2.50 -9.01
CA GLU A 55 11.16 -1.81 -8.70
C GLU A 55 10.92 -0.30 -8.79
N CYS A 56 10.99 0.41 -7.66
CA CYS A 56 10.69 1.85 -7.60
C CYS A 56 11.78 2.54 -6.76
N ASP A 57 12.54 3.47 -7.36
CA ASP A 57 13.65 4.18 -6.70
C ASP A 57 14.69 3.26 -6.02
N GLY A 58 14.92 2.07 -6.57
CA GLY A 58 15.82 1.05 -6.01
C GLY A 58 15.24 0.28 -4.82
N ILE A 59 13.94 0.41 -4.57
CA ILE A 59 13.19 -0.32 -3.55
C ILE A 59 12.28 -1.32 -4.26
N SER A 60 12.40 -2.60 -3.88
CA SER A 60 11.52 -3.65 -4.38
C SER A 60 10.26 -3.73 -3.53
N ILE A 61 9.10 -3.57 -4.17
CA ILE A 61 7.78 -3.66 -3.53
C ILE A 61 7.00 -4.83 -4.11
N HIS A 62 6.46 -5.67 -3.25
CA HIS A 62 5.58 -6.78 -3.58
C HIS A 62 4.12 -6.35 -3.52
N ILE A 63 3.33 -6.86 -4.46
CA ILE A 63 1.88 -6.62 -4.50
C ILE A 63 1.16 -7.80 -5.16
N ASP A 64 0.00 -8.19 -4.63
CA ASP A 64 -0.84 -9.17 -5.30
C ASP A 64 -1.79 -8.52 -6.32
N SER A 65 -2.30 -9.34 -7.24
CA SER A 65 -3.19 -8.89 -8.31
C SER A 65 -4.57 -8.38 -7.86
N PHE A 66 -4.99 -8.63 -6.62
CA PHE A 66 -6.21 -8.04 -6.06
C PHE A 66 -5.92 -6.62 -5.60
N THR A 67 -4.89 -6.43 -4.77
CA THR A 67 -4.47 -5.11 -4.27
C THR A 67 -4.09 -4.16 -5.42
N GLU A 68 -3.40 -4.66 -6.45
CA GLU A 68 -3.01 -3.86 -7.63
C GLU A 68 -4.20 -3.17 -8.32
N ARG A 69 -5.42 -3.74 -8.25
CA ARG A 69 -6.62 -3.19 -8.91
C ARG A 69 -7.12 -1.91 -8.25
N TYR A 70 -6.75 -1.69 -7.01
CA TYR A 70 -7.15 -0.51 -6.25
C TYR A 70 -6.11 0.59 -6.37
N LEU A 71 -4.89 0.26 -6.81
CA LEU A 71 -3.86 1.24 -7.01
C LEU A 71 -4.05 2.04 -8.31
N ASP A 72 -3.97 3.36 -8.20
CA ASP A 72 -3.95 4.25 -9.36
C ASP A 72 -2.69 4.07 -10.21
N SER A 73 -2.77 4.51 -11.47
CA SER A 73 -1.64 4.47 -12.40
C SER A 73 -0.43 5.28 -11.90
N ASP A 74 -0.67 6.28 -11.06
CA ASP A 74 0.32 7.07 -10.34
C ASP A 74 -0.03 7.01 -8.85
N THR A 75 0.78 6.30 -8.06
CA THR A 75 0.56 6.07 -6.63
C THR A 75 1.64 6.81 -5.85
N HIS A 76 1.24 7.65 -4.90
CA HIS A 76 2.17 8.35 -4.01
C HIS A 76 2.15 7.72 -2.61
N ILE A 77 3.33 7.37 -2.10
CA ILE A 77 3.51 6.81 -0.76
C ILE A 77 4.19 7.84 0.13
N ASP A 78 3.55 8.16 1.24
CA ASP A 78 4.07 9.07 2.26
C ASP A 78 4.29 8.35 3.60
N TYR A 79 4.96 9.01 4.54
CA TYR A 79 5.20 8.51 5.88
C TYR A 79 4.65 9.50 6.92
N THR A 80 3.72 9.04 7.74
CA THR A 80 3.14 9.78 8.87
C THR A 80 3.59 9.19 10.21
N GLU A 81 3.15 9.80 11.31
CA GLU A 81 3.39 9.26 12.66
C GLU A 81 2.77 7.86 12.87
N GLU A 82 1.76 7.51 12.08
CA GLU A 82 1.07 6.22 12.11
C GLU A 82 1.72 5.16 11.19
N GLY A 83 2.65 5.58 10.32
CA GLY A 83 3.41 4.70 9.43
C GLY A 83 3.37 5.14 7.96
N LEU A 84 3.66 4.21 7.06
CA LEU A 84 3.61 4.44 5.62
C LEU A 84 2.15 4.43 5.14
N ILE A 85 1.72 5.51 4.51
CA ILE A 85 0.38 5.68 3.94
C ILE A 85 0.46 5.79 2.42
N ILE A 86 -0.60 5.39 1.74
CA ILE A 86 -0.75 5.57 0.30
C ILE A 86 -1.78 6.67 0.07
N GLU A 87 -1.37 7.79 -0.53
CA GLU A 87 -2.25 8.92 -0.76
C GLU A 87 -3.29 8.63 -1.86
N GLY A 88 -4.50 9.17 -1.68
CA GLY A 88 -5.53 9.19 -2.71
C GLY A 88 -6.40 7.93 -2.81
N GLN A 89 -6.27 6.97 -1.89
CA GLN A 89 -6.93 5.65 -2.01
C GLN A 89 -7.95 5.33 -0.92
N ASP A 90 -8.57 6.34 -0.33
CA ASP A 90 -9.72 6.15 0.56
C ASP A 90 -10.99 5.90 -0.26
N PHE A 91 -11.33 4.62 -0.46
CA PHE A 91 -12.62 4.23 -1.02
C PHE A 91 -13.60 3.97 0.13
N SER A 92 -14.46 4.94 0.42
CA SER A 92 -15.61 4.78 1.31
C SER A 92 -16.90 4.74 0.50
N SER A 93 -17.52 3.57 0.39
CA SER A 93 -18.86 3.44 -0.19
C SER A 93 -19.90 3.48 0.93
N SER A 94 -20.46 4.66 1.17
CA SER A 94 -21.64 4.85 2.00
C SER A 94 -22.87 4.27 1.29
N CYS A 95 -23.49 3.23 1.85
CA CYS A 95 -24.84 2.83 1.45
C CYS A 95 -25.83 3.89 1.92
N SER A 96 -26.06 4.93 1.12
CA SER A 96 -27.31 5.68 1.19
C SER A 96 -28.39 4.80 0.56
N PHE A 97 -29.16 4.09 1.39
CA PHE A 97 -30.49 3.62 0.97
C PHE A 97 -31.34 4.89 0.76
N ASP A 98 -31.44 5.34 -0.49
CA ASP A 98 -32.49 6.26 -0.90
C ASP A 98 -33.75 5.42 -1.10
N MET A 99 -34.76 5.62 -0.24
CA MET A 99 -36.05 4.94 -0.27
C MET A 99 -37.17 5.96 -0.24
#